data_AF-A0A667YKN3-F1
#
_entry.id   AF-A0A667YKN3-F1
#
_cell.length_a   1.000
_cell.length_b   1.000
_cell.length_c   1.000
_cell.angle_alpha   90.00
_cell.angle_beta   90.00
_cell.angle_gamma   90.00
#
_symmetry.space_group_name_H-M   'P 1'
#
loop_
_entity.id
_entity.type
_entity.pdbx_description
1 polymer ?
#
loop_
_entity_poly.entity_id
_entity_poly.type
_entity_poly.pdbx_seq_one_letter_code
_entity_poly.pdbx_strand_id
1 'polypeptide(L)'
;MSSLCCAPDPAAFGKAVHALSRIGDALWLDPTVKGLAVRSVNSAHSAYACFLFSPLFFERYSLGSGPQQDGGTCLFVIKSVMPLFRCLASIERNVDRCQISVNTSDDRVVFQFFCRHGITKTYNLHYQESEALQAVFNSHLCPNVLKAQARLALVFCTNHVLVASTML
;
A
#
# COMPACT_ATOMS: atom_id res chain seq x y z
N MET A 1 -8.44 -19.15 5.16
CA MET A 1 -9.56 -18.25 4.79
C MET A 1 -8.96 -16.88 4.54
N SER A 2 -9.24 -16.33 3.37
CA SER A 2 -8.55 -15.18 2.77
C SER A 2 -8.86 -13.87 3.51
N SER A 3 -7.84 -13.04 3.77
CA SER A 3 -8.10 -11.63 4.08
C SER A 3 -8.72 -10.99 2.84
N LEU A 4 -9.79 -10.25 3.04
CA LEU A 4 -10.59 -9.65 1.98
C LEU A 4 -10.82 -8.18 2.30
N CYS A 5 -10.44 -7.31 1.37
CA CYS A 5 -10.79 -5.91 1.46
C CYS A 5 -11.36 -5.39 0.14
N CYS A 6 -12.39 -4.56 0.24
CA CYS A 6 -13.06 -3.95 -0.91
C CYS A 6 -12.92 -2.43 -0.84
N ALA A 7 -12.02 -1.87 -1.64
CA ALA A 7 -11.74 -0.44 -1.67
C ALA A 7 -12.68 0.27 -2.67
N PRO A 8 -13.44 1.29 -2.22
CA PRO A 8 -14.27 2.12 -3.08
C PRO A 8 -13.43 3.14 -3.88
N ASP A 9 -12.25 3.55 -3.39
CA ASP A 9 -11.33 4.41 -4.13
C ASP A 9 -10.04 3.65 -4.53
N PRO A 10 -10.08 2.90 -5.64
CA PRO A 10 -8.90 2.19 -6.15
C PRO A 10 -7.80 3.14 -6.66
N ALA A 11 -8.12 4.39 -6.99
CA ALA A 11 -7.14 5.37 -7.43
C ALA A 11 -6.27 5.87 -6.28
N ALA A 12 -6.84 6.09 -5.08
CA ALA A 12 -6.08 6.41 -3.88
C ALA A 12 -5.07 5.31 -3.51
N PHE A 13 -5.50 4.04 -3.55
CA PHE A 13 -4.59 2.91 -3.33
C PHE A 13 -3.49 2.87 -4.39
N GLY A 14 -3.83 3.06 -5.67
CA GLY A 14 -2.85 3.15 -6.74
C GLY A 14 -1.84 4.29 -6.55
N LYS A 15 -2.28 5.48 -6.12
CA LYS A 15 -1.38 6.61 -5.81
C LYS A 15 -0.37 6.25 -4.71
N ALA A 16 -0.79 5.51 -3.69
CA ALA A 16 0.11 5.02 -2.65
C ALA A 16 1.13 4.02 -3.20
N VAL A 17 0.73 3.07 -4.05
CA VAL A 17 1.65 2.13 -4.71
C VAL A 17 2.70 2.88 -5.56
N HIS A 18 2.29 3.88 -6.34
CA HIS A 18 3.19 4.73 -7.12
C HIS A 18 4.15 5.56 -6.25
N ALA A 19 3.72 5.99 -5.06
CA ALA A 19 4.59 6.70 -4.13
C ALA A 19 5.63 5.76 -3.53
N LEU A 20 5.22 4.55 -3.10
CA LEU A 20 6.10 3.53 -2.53
C LEU A 20 7.13 3.02 -3.54
N SER A 21 6.79 2.94 -4.83
CA SER A 21 7.73 2.54 -5.88
C SER A 21 8.90 3.50 -6.10
N ARG A 22 8.86 4.69 -5.50
CA ARG A 22 9.99 5.63 -5.50
C ARG A 22 10.94 5.41 -4.33
N ILE A 23 10.53 4.61 -3.33
CA ILE A 23 11.30 4.34 -2.11
C ILE A 23 12.09 3.04 -2.24
N GLY A 24 11.42 1.96 -2.66
CA GLY A 24 12.01 0.63 -2.74
C GLY A 24 11.43 -0.24 -3.84
N ASP A 25 12.11 -1.37 -4.10
CA ASP A 25 11.71 -2.36 -5.09
C ASP A 25 10.75 -3.43 -4.53
N ALA A 26 10.53 -3.44 -3.21
CA ALA A 26 9.70 -4.39 -2.51
C ALA A 26 8.46 -3.71 -1.89
N LEU A 27 7.34 -4.42 -1.89
CA LEU A 27 6.06 -3.96 -1.35
C LEU A 27 5.50 -5.01 -0.39
N TRP A 28 5.33 -4.65 0.88
CA TRP A 28 4.66 -5.47 1.87
C TRP A 28 3.19 -5.07 1.97
N LEU A 29 2.31 -6.05 1.85
CA LEU A 29 0.87 -5.92 2.04
C LEU A 29 0.49 -6.68 3.31
N ASP A 30 0.16 -5.94 4.36
CA ASP A 30 -0.01 -6.46 5.71
C ASP A 30 -1.41 -6.11 6.26
N PRO A 31 -2.33 -7.07 6.30
CA PRO A 31 -3.66 -6.86 6.85
C PRO A 31 -3.63 -6.90 8.39
N THR A 32 -3.91 -5.76 9.03
CA THR A 32 -3.91 -5.62 10.49
C THR A 32 -5.29 -5.26 11.04
N VAL A 33 -5.50 -5.37 12.36
CA VAL A 33 -6.73 -4.89 13.03
C VAL A 33 -6.99 -3.40 12.83
N LYS A 34 -5.93 -2.60 12.61
CA LYS A 34 -6.01 -1.15 12.35
C LYS A 34 -6.23 -0.83 10.88
N GLY A 35 -6.34 -1.84 10.02
CA GLY A 35 -6.51 -1.72 8.59
C GLY A 35 -5.36 -2.33 7.79
N LEU A 36 -5.34 -2.04 6.49
CA LEU A 36 -4.34 -2.55 5.56
C LEU A 36 -3.11 -1.65 5.55
N ALA A 37 -1.99 -2.15 6.05
CA ALA A 37 -0.71 -1.47 5.95
C ALA A 37 -0.01 -1.87 4.64
N VAL A 38 0.46 -0.86 3.90
CA VAL A 38 1.23 -1.04 2.68
C VAL A 38 2.57 -0.35 2.85
N ARG A 39 3.67 -1.13 2.80
CA ARG A 39 5.00 -0.65 3.19
C ARG A 39 6.03 -0.88 2.10
N SER A 40 7.08 -0.06 2.14
CA SER A 40 8.29 -0.26 1.35
C SER A 40 9.50 0.28 2.11
N VAL A 41 10.66 -0.30 1.81
CA VAL A 41 11.97 0.15 2.30
C VAL A 41 12.94 0.17 1.13
N ASN A 42 13.85 1.13 1.12
CA ASN A 42 14.94 1.14 0.14
C ASN A 42 15.93 -0.01 0.39
N SER A 43 16.77 -0.30 -0.60
CA SER A 43 17.77 -1.39 -0.53
C SER A 43 18.80 -1.22 0.59
N ALA A 44 19.06 0.02 1.02
CA ALA A 44 19.99 0.32 2.11
C ALA A 44 19.34 0.30 3.50
N HIS A 45 18.05 -0.04 3.60
CA HIS A 45 17.28 -0.03 4.86
C HIS A 45 17.29 1.30 5.63
N SER A 46 17.57 2.40 4.94
CA SER A 46 17.68 3.75 5.50
C SER A 46 16.47 4.64 5.24
N ALA A 47 15.59 4.25 4.31
CA ALA A 47 14.36 4.97 4.02
C ALA A 47 13.17 4.01 4.06
N TYR A 48 12.21 4.29 4.93
CA TYR A 48 11.00 3.50 5.13
C TYR A 48 9.76 4.36 4.82
N ALA A 49 8.78 3.77 4.16
CA ALA A 49 7.49 4.39 3.91
C ALA A 49 6.35 3.42 4.19
N CYS A 50 5.26 3.94 4.75
CA CYS A 50 4.07 3.16 5.11
C CYS A 50 2.80 4.00 4.88
N PHE A 51 1.84 3.41 4.18
CA PHE A 51 0.46 3.88 4.12
C PHE A 51 -0.43 2.91 4.88
N LEU A 52 -1.21 3.42 5.83
CA LEU A 52 -2.22 2.65 6.55
C LEU A 52 -3.61 3.05 6.08
N PHE A 53 -4.29 2.15 5.40
CA PHE A 53 -5.68 2.31 5.01
C PHE A 53 -6.57 1.75 6.13
N SER A 54 -7.27 2.64 6.84
CA SER A 54 -8.23 2.27 7.90
C SER A 54 -9.27 1.27 7.40
N PRO A 55 -9.84 0.37 8.24
CA PRO A 55 -10.94 -0.49 7.83
C PRO A 55 -12.12 0.29 7.27
N LEU A 56 -12.35 1.52 7.75
CA LEU A 56 -13.39 2.44 7.27
C LEU A 56 -13.15 2.96 5.84
N PHE A 57 -11.92 2.85 5.34
CA PHE A 57 -11.64 3.14 3.92
C PHE A 57 -12.28 2.10 3.01
N PHE A 58 -12.54 0.88 3.50
CA PHE A 58 -13.06 -0.22 2.72
C PHE A 58 -14.58 -0.38 2.94
N GLU A 59 -15.31 -0.73 1.88
CA GLU A 59 -16.72 -1.15 1.96
C GLU A 59 -16.85 -2.40 2.83
N ARG A 60 -15.87 -3.31 2.71
CA ARG A 60 -15.74 -4.53 3.50
C ARG A 60 -14.28 -4.78 3.81
N TYR A 61 -13.97 -5.09 5.06
CA TYR A 61 -12.64 -5.46 5.53
C TYR A 61 -12.76 -6.64 6.47
N SER A 62 -12.17 -7.78 6.11
CA SER A 62 -12.15 -8.97 6.94
C SER A 62 -10.74 -9.55 7.01
N LEU A 63 -10.27 -9.76 8.22
CA LEU A 63 -9.07 -10.55 8.50
C LEU A 63 -9.48 -12.03 8.50
N GLY A 64 -8.70 -12.89 7.85
CA GLY A 64 -8.97 -14.33 7.84
C GLY A 64 -9.09 -14.88 9.26
N SER A 65 -10.17 -15.58 9.58
CA SER A 65 -10.43 -16.13 10.92
C SER A 65 -9.74 -17.51 11.08
N GLY A 66 -8.58 -17.54 11.73
CA GLY A 66 -7.91 -18.79 12.10
C GLY A 66 -7.09 -18.63 13.40
N PRO A 67 -7.16 -19.58 14.36
CA PRO A 67 -6.59 -19.42 15.71
C PRO A 67 -5.05 -19.42 15.79
N GLN A 68 -4.35 -19.50 14.65
CA GLN A 68 -2.88 -19.50 14.54
C GLN A 68 -2.34 -18.72 13.34
N GLN A 69 -3.19 -18.00 12.60
CA GLN A 69 -2.77 -17.30 11.39
C GLN A 69 -2.92 -15.81 11.64
N ASP A 70 -1.88 -15.22 12.22
CA ASP A 70 -1.54 -13.84 11.89
C ASP A 70 -1.53 -13.80 10.35
N GLY A 71 -2.39 -12.98 9.74
CA GLY A 71 -2.56 -12.99 8.29
C GLY A 71 -1.23 -12.63 7.64
N GLY A 72 -0.46 -13.66 7.22
CA GLY A 72 0.94 -13.51 6.83
C GLY A 72 1.14 -12.33 5.89
N THR A 73 2.17 -11.52 6.17
CA THR A 73 2.44 -10.34 5.34
C THR A 73 2.86 -10.81 3.95
N CYS A 74 2.12 -10.34 2.93
CA CYS A 74 2.41 -10.68 1.55
C CYS A 74 3.47 -9.74 1.00
N LEU A 75 4.63 -10.27 0.62
CA LEU A 75 5.71 -9.53 -0.02
C LEU A 75 5.65 -9.66 -1.54
N PHE A 76 5.67 -8.53 -2.23
CA PHE A 76 5.76 -8.46 -3.68
C PHE A 76 7.02 -7.72 -4.12
N VAL A 77 7.51 -8.07 -5.31
CA VAL A 77 8.34 -7.16 -6.09
C VAL A 77 7.42 -6.07 -6.64
N ILE A 78 7.63 -4.80 -6.26
CA ILE A 78 6.69 -3.70 -6.55
C ILE A 78 6.40 -3.54 -8.05
N LYS A 79 7.37 -3.91 -8.90
CA LYS A 79 7.25 -3.90 -10.37
C LYS A 79 6.18 -4.86 -10.90
N SER A 80 5.78 -5.89 -10.14
CA SER A 80 4.65 -6.77 -10.51
C SER A 80 3.29 -6.14 -10.21
N VAL A 81 3.22 -5.25 -9.21
CA VAL A 81 1.99 -4.57 -8.76
C VAL A 81 1.73 -3.29 -9.56
N MET A 82 2.78 -2.55 -9.91
CA MET A 82 2.70 -1.28 -10.65
C MET A 82 1.84 -1.32 -11.93
N PRO A 83 1.90 -2.38 -12.77
CA PRO A 83 1.07 -2.46 -13.97
C PRO A 83 -0.44 -2.42 -13.72
N LEU A 84 -0.91 -2.92 -12.56
CA LEU A 84 -2.32 -2.90 -12.17
C LEU A 84 -2.81 -1.46 -12.01
N PHE A 85 -1.93 -0.56 -11.55
CA PHE A 85 -2.24 0.85 -11.27
C PHE A 85 -1.63 1.81 -12.30
N ARG A 86 -1.26 1.34 -13.50
CA ARG A 86 -0.54 2.13 -14.52
C ARG A 86 -1.24 3.44 -14.90
N CYS A 87 -2.55 3.41 -15.14
CA CYS A 87 -3.31 4.58 -15.58
C CYS A 87 -4.37 4.96 -14.53
N LEU A 88 -3.95 5.76 -13.54
CA LEU A 88 -4.81 6.18 -12.43
C LEU A 88 -6.05 6.95 -12.90
N ALA A 89 -5.91 7.81 -13.93
CA ALA A 89 -7.04 8.56 -14.49
C ALA A 89 -8.09 7.65 -15.14
N SER A 90 -7.68 6.53 -15.73
CA SER A 90 -8.62 5.53 -16.26
C SER A 90 -9.28 4.74 -15.13
N ILE A 91 -8.53 4.39 -14.08
CA ILE A 91 -9.07 3.70 -12.90
C ILE A 91 -10.15 4.56 -12.24
N GLU A 92 -9.87 5.83 -11.98
CA GLU A 92 -10.80 6.78 -11.36
C GLU A 92 -12.09 6.97 -12.19
N ARG A 93 -12.00 6.90 -13.52
CA ARG A 93 -13.17 7.06 -14.40
C ARG A 93 -13.95 5.78 -14.65
N ASN A 94 -13.29 4.62 -14.60
CA ASN A 94 -13.87 3.38 -15.15
C ASN A 94 -14.02 2.25 -14.12
N VAL A 95 -13.37 2.33 -12.97
CA VAL A 95 -13.39 1.29 -11.93
C VAL A 95 -14.26 1.77 -10.78
N ASP A 96 -15.35 1.06 -10.51
CA ASP A 96 -16.30 1.41 -9.45
C ASP A 96 -15.78 0.94 -8.07
N ARG A 97 -15.10 -0.21 -8.03
CA ARG A 97 -14.43 -0.72 -6.81
C ARG A 97 -13.32 -1.72 -7.12
N CYS A 98 -12.38 -1.86 -6.19
CA CYS A 98 -11.37 -2.91 -6.20
C CYS A 98 -11.57 -3.87 -5.03
N GLN A 99 -11.49 -5.16 -5.29
CA GLN A 99 -11.44 -6.20 -4.27
C GLN A 99 -10.05 -6.84 -4.27
N ILE A 100 -9.47 -6.97 -3.08
CA ILE A 100 -8.17 -7.62 -2.86
C ILE A 100 -8.43 -8.80 -1.94
N SER A 101 -8.12 -10.01 -2.41
CA SER A 101 -8.23 -11.24 -1.64
C SER A 101 -6.91 -12.02 -1.60
N VAL A 102 -6.55 -12.54 -0.44
CA VAL A 102 -5.32 -13.34 -0.26
C VAL A 102 -5.67 -14.83 -0.23
N ASN A 103 -5.33 -15.58 -1.27
CA ASN A 103 -5.45 -17.03 -1.26
C ASN A 103 -4.19 -17.69 -0.69
N THR A 104 -4.30 -18.20 0.54
CA THR A 104 -3.21 -18.89 1.24
C THR A 104 -2.92 -20.30 0.72
N SER A 105 -3.78 -20.91 -0.10
CA SER A 105 -3.52 -22.25 -0.65
C SER A 105 -2.56 -22.21 -1.86
N ASP A 106 -2.56 -21.08 -2.59
CA ASP A 106 -1.91 -20.95 -3.89
C ASP A 106 -0.84 -19.84 -3.90
N ASP A 107 -0.53 -19.26 -2.73
CA ASP A 107 0.37 -18.11 -2.54
C ASP A 107 0.08 -16.93 -3.46
N ARG A 108 -1.22 -16.67 -3.68
CA ARG A 108 -1.70 -15.65 -4.61
C ARG A 108 -2.55 -14.60 -3.94
N VAL A 109 -2.28 -13.35 -4.25
CA VAL A 109 -3.21 -12.25 -4.02
C VAL A 109 -3.92 -11.92 -5.31
N VAL A 110 -5.24 -11.85 -5.22
CA VAL A 110 -6.11 -11.56 -6.35
C VAL A 110 -6.62 -10.14 -6.23
N PHE A 111 -6.31 -9.31 -7.23
CA PHE A 111 -6.87 -7.98 -7.40
C PHE A 111 -7.98 -8.04 -8.46
N GLN A 112 -9.20 -7.74 -8.07
CA GLN A 112 -10.35 -7.67 -8.97
C GLN A 112 -10.82 -6.22 -9.07
N PHE A 113 -10.80 -5.67 -10.28
CA PHE A 113 -11.40 -4.38 -10.60
C PHE A 113 -12.77 -4.62 -11.19
N PHE A 114 -13.80 -4.15 -10.49
CA PHE A 114 -15.16 -4.11 -10.99
C PHE A 114 -15.34 -2.78 -11.71
N CYS A 115 -15.33 -2.85 -13.03
CA CYS A 115 -15.46 -1.70 -13.91
C CYS A 115 -16.91 -1.46 -14.30
N ARG A 116 -17.16 -0.26 -14.81
CA ARG A 116 -18.44 0.11 -15.40
C ARG A 116 -18.84 -0.86 -16.52
N HIS A 117 -20.15 -0.94 -16.75
CA HIS A 117 -20.76 -1.79 -17.77
C HIS A 117 -20.53 -3.30 -17.53
N GLY A 118 -20.35 -3.71 -16.27
CA GLY A 118 -20.26 -5.12 -15.88
C GLY A 118 -18.92 -5.78 -16.21
N ILE A 119 -17.90 -5.02 -16.62
CA ILE A 119 -16.58 -5.55 -16.94
C ILE A 119 -15.83 -5.84 -15.63
N THR A 120 -15.27 -7.05 -15.48
CA THR A 120 -14.41 -7.39 -14.34
C THR A 120 -13.01 -7.73 -14.84
N LYS A 121 -11.98 -7.05 -14.32
CA LYS A 121 -10.58 -7.35 -14.60
C LYS A 121 -9.97 -8.03 -13.37
N THR A 122 -9.43 -9.24 -13.55
CA THR A 122 -8.84 -10.04 -12.49
C THR A 122 -7.34 -10.18 -12.71
N TYR A 123 -6.55 -9.87 -11.69
CA TYR A 123 -5.10 -9.99 -11.69
C TYR A 123 -4.68 -10.90 -10.54
N ASN A 124 -3.95 -11.96 -10.85
CA ASN A 124 -3.43 -12.90 -9.87
C ASN A 124 -1.94 -12.67 -9.72
N LEU A 125 -1.50 -12.24 -8.54
CA LEU A 125 -0.10 -11.98 -8.25
C LEU A 125 0.39 -12.98 -7.21
N HIS A 126 1.49 -13.66 -7.53
CA HIS A 126 2.21 -14.45 -6.55
C HIS A 126 2.88 -13.54 -5.52
N TYR A 127 2.79 -13.92 -4.25
CA TYR A 127 3.49 -13.25 -3.16
C TYR A 127 4.48 -14.21 -2.50
N GLN A 128 5.45 -13.65 -1.79
CA GLN A 128 6.29 -14.38 -0.87
C GLN A 128 5.83 -14.09 0.55
N GLU A 129 5.65 -15.10 1.38
CA GLU A 129 5.38 -14.88 2.80
C GLU A 129 6.61 -14.26 3.48
N SER A 130 6.38 -13.22 4.27
CA SER A 130 7.44 -12.44 4.92
C SER A 130 6.97 -12.00 6.30
N GLU A 131 7.93 -11.75 7.19
CA GLU A 131 7.64 -11.10 8.47
C GLU A 131 7.17 -9.65 8.23
N ALA A 132 6.35 -9.15 9.17
CA ALA A 132 5.87 -7.79 9.11
C ALA A 132 7.05 -6.81 9.24
N LEU A 133 7.31 -6.05 8.17
CA LEU A 133 8.30 -4.97 8.21
C LEU A 133 7.78 -3.82 9.08
N GLN A 134 8.45 -3.53 10.19
CA GLN A 134 8.11 -2.40 11.06
C GLN A 134 9.34 -1.54 11.35
N ALA A 135 9.26 -0.24 11.04
CA ALA A 135 10.23 0.73 11.49
C ALA A 135 9.82 1.28 12.87
N VAL A 136 10.75 1.32 13.80
CA VAL A 136 10.56 1.96 15.11
C VAL A 136 10.96 3.43 14.97
N PHE A 137 9.98 4.31 14.89
CA PHE A 137 10.21 5.75 14.82
C PHE A 137 9.30 6.50 15.78
N ASN A 138 9.90 7.11 16.80
CA ASN A 138 9.18 7.85 17.84
C ASN A 138 9.11 9.34 17.48
N SER A 139 8.20 9.69 16.58
CA SER A 139 8.01 11.07 16.10
C SER A 139 7.74 12.09 17.21
N HIS A 140 7.16 11.66 18.33
CA HIS A 140 6.86 12.50 19.50
C HIS A 140 8.11 12.89 20.30
N LEU A 141 9.23 12.19 20.11
CA LEU A 141 10.51 12.52 20.74
C LEU A 141 11.34 13.49 19.89
N CYS A 142 10.88 13.84 18.68
CA CYS A 142 11.60 14.77 17.81
C CYS A 142 11.56 16.18 18.41
N PRO A 143 12.72 16.83 18.66
CA PRO A 143 12.78 18.16 19.26
C PRO A 143 12.25 19.25 18.32
N ASN A 144 12.23 18.98 17.01
CA ASN A 144 11.82 19.93 15.98
C ASN A 144 10.70 19.32 15.13
N VAL A 145 9.63 20.09 14.91
CA VAL A 145 8.47 19.69 14.10
C VAL A 145 8.10 20.82 13.14
N LEU A 146 8.15 20.55 11.85
CA LEU A 146 7.69 21.46 10.79
C LEU A 146 6.41 20.90 10.17
N LYS A 147 5.37 21.72 10.10
CA LYS A 147 4.09 21.38 9.45
C LYS A 147 3.78 22.43 8.39
N ALA A 148 3.54 21.97 7.16
CA ALA A 148 3.16 22.83 6.05
C ALA A 148 2.17 22.09 5.14
N GLN A 149 1.44 22.84 4.32
CA GLN A 149 0.61 22.24 3.27
C GLN A 149 1.51 21.53 2.25
N ALA A 150 1.14 20.31 1.82
CA ALA A 150 1.95 19.52 0.89
C ALA A 150 2.27 20.27 -0.42
N ARG A 151 1.32 21.07 -0.94
CA ARG A 151 1.54 21.92 -2.12
C ARG A 151 2.62 22.98 -1.90
N LEU A 152 2.61 23.60 -0.72
CA LEU A 152 3.60 24.61 -0.37
C LEU A 152 4.98 23.97 -0.22
N ALA A 153 5.07 22.85 0.51
CA ALA A 153 6.31 22.10 0.66
C ALA A 153 6.90 21.64 -0.69
N LEU A 154 6.04 21.21 -1.62
CA LEU A 154 6.47 20.86 -2.98
C LEU A 154 7.14 22.03 -3.70
N VAL A 155 6.52 23.22 -3.66
CA VAL A 155 7.08 24.45 -4.28
C VAL A 155 8.45 24.77 -3.70
N PHE A 156 8.61 24.65 -2.37
CA PHE A 156 9.90 24.84 -1.72
C PHE A 156 10.95 23.84 -2.20
N CYS A 157 10.64 22.53 -2.22
CA CYS A 157 11.58 21.49 -2.65
C CYS A 157 11.92 21.54 -4.14
N THR A 158 11.03 22.04 -5.01
CA THR A 158 11.33 22.21 -6.44
C THR A 158 12.22 23.42 -6.72
N ASN A 159 12.16 24.45 -5.87
CA ASN A 159 12.91 25.69 -6.06
C ASN A 159 14.19 25.74 -5.22
N HIS A 160 14.33 24.87 -4.22
CA HIS A 160 15.49 24.78 -3.33
C HIS A 160 15.81 23.32 -3.02
N VAL A 161 17.10 22.95 -3.01
CA VAL A 161 17.56 21.62 -2.60
C VAL A 161 17.32 21.48 -1.09
N LEU A 162 16.25 20.78 -0.71
CA LEU A 162 16.02 20.39 0.67
C LEU A 162 16.82 19.12 0.95
N VAL A 163 17.97 19.26 1.63
CA VAL A 163 18.69 18.12 2.21
C VAL A 163 17.95 17.72 3.48
N ALA A 164 17.01 16.78 3.36
CA ALA A 164 16.47 16.10 4.53
C ALA A 164 17.52 15.09 5.01
N SER A 165 18.30 15.46 6.03
CA SER A 165 19.15 14.51 6.73
C SER A 165 18.28 13.44 7.37
N THR A 166 18.31 12.24 6.80
CA THR A 166 17.77 11.03 7.42
C THR A 166 18.59 10.74 8.68
N MET A 167 18.07 11.08 9.86
CA MET A 167 18.55 10.48 11.10
C MET A 167 18.01 9.05 11.16
N LEU A 168 18.91 8.08 11.00
CA LEU A 168 18.85 6.84 11.78
C LEU A 168 19.57 7.10 13.09
#